data_AF-A0A9E4FM51-F1
#
_entry.id   AF-A0A9E4FM51-F1
#
_cell.length_a   1.000
_cell.length_b   1.000
_cell.length_c   1.000
_cell.angle_alpha   90.00
_cell.angle_beta   90.00
_cell.angle_gamma   90.00
#
_symmetry.space_group_name_H-M   'P 1'
#
loop_
_entity.id
_entity.type
_entity.pdbx_description
1 polymer ?
#
loop_
_entity_poly.entity_id
_entity_poly.type
_entity_poly.pdbx_seq_one_letter_code
_entity_poly.pdbx_strand_id
1 'polypeptide(L)'
;MPYTLDDLDAMTINEAQGLPFADRDAILDLIIADGRKRSTPDISHRVGLYHDYFDEDLTRMLKVKAVRVLCRGTTESGFDGVIVGDTDEEHYRAAFRHLETTLKAAGSSYDRVVTMMVFLTNMDNWPMLNEVYKEFVHNQPCRAVIGTTGLAEKPLMIEIVECLAYRVSP
;
A
#
# COMPACT_ATOMS: atom_id res chain seq x y z
N MET A 1 11.75 10.09 -16.21
CA MET A 1 12.80 9.46 -15.37
C MET A 1 13.99 9.16 -16.26
N PRO A 2 15.23 9.26 -15.76
CA PRO A 2 16.44 9.04 -16.56
C PRO A 2 16.79 7.56 -16.79
N TYR A 3 16.17 6.63 -16.07
CA TYR A 3 16.48 5.18 -16.13
C TYR A 3 15.24 4.34 -16.40
N THR A 4 15.44 3.21 -17.08
CA THR A 4 14.47 2.13 -17.30
C THR A 4 14.80 0.91 -16.42
N LEU A 5 13.93 -0.11 -16.42
CA LEU A 5 14.24 -1.38 -15.75
C LEU A 5 15.36 -2.14 -16.45
N ASP A 6 15.48 -2.03 -17.79
CA ASP A 6 16.59 -2.65 -18.53
C ASP A 6 17.94 -2.01 -18.16
N ASP A 7 17.96 -0.68 -17.96
CA ASP A 7 19.15 0.01 -17.46
C ASP A 7 19.52 -0.48 -16.06
N LEU A 8 18.54 -0.60 -15.16
CA LEU A 8 18.76 -1.14 -13.81
C LEU A 8 19.27 -2.58 -13.87
N ASP A 9 18.71 -3.42 -14.75
CA ASP A 9 19.08 -4.82 -14.89
C ASP A 9 20.53 -4.99 -15.37
N ALA A 10 20.99 -4.11 -16.26
CA ALA A 10 22.36 -4.07 -16.73
C ALA A 10 23.38 -3.60 -15.66
N MET A 11 22.95 -2.83 -14.66
CA MET A 11 23.82 -2.37 -13.56
C MET A 11 24.13 -3.49 -12.57
N THR A 12 25.34 -3.45 -12.00
CA THR A 12 25.66 -4.13 -10.75
C THR A 12 24.94 -3.47 -9.56
N ILE A 13 24.87 -4.16 -8.43
CA ILE A 13 24.31 -3.58 -7.18
C ILE A 13 25.05 -2.30 -6.78
N ASN A 14 26.39 -2.29 -6.85
CA ASN A 14 27.17 -1.14 -6.44
C ASN A 14 26.95 0.09 -7.33
N GLU A 15 26.82 -0.11 -8.64
CA GLU A 15 26.52 0.97 -9.58
C GLU A 15 25.14 1.57 -9.31
N ALA A 16 24.12 0.72 -9.19
CA ALA A 16 22.75 1.16 -8.92
C ALA A 16 22.63 1.87 -7.55
N GLN A 17 23.31 1.36 -6.53
CA GLN A 17 23.33 1.98 -5.20
C GLN A 17 24.09 3.30 -5.15
N GLY A 18 24.99 3.56 -6.11
CA GLY A 18 25.70 4.81 -6.29
C GLY A 18 24.86 5.91 -6.93
N LEU A 19 23.69 5.59 -7.48
CA LEU A 19 22.78 6.58 -8.07
C LEU A 19 22.24 7.55 -6.99
N PRO A 20 21.96 8.81 -7.38
CA PRO A 20 21.26 9.77 -6.52
C PRO A 20 19.98 9.17 -5.91
N PHE A 21 19.65 9.60 -4.70
CA PHE A 21 18.43 9.14 -4.01
C PHE A 21 17.19 9.28 -4.89
N ALA A 22 17.00 10.44 -5.53
CA ALA A 22 15.84 10.71 -6.37
C ALA A 22 15.72 9.72 -7.56
N ASP A 23 16.85 9.29 -8.12
CA ASP A 23 16.85 8.34 -9.24
C ASP A 23 16.50 6.93 -8.74
N ARG A 24 17.09 6.49 -7.62
CA ARG A 24 16.73 5.20 -6.99
C ARG A 24 15.26 5.17 -6.59
N ASP A 25 14.76 6.26 -6.01
CA ASP A 25 13.37 6.42 -5.57
C ASP A 25 12.40 6.35 -6.76
N ALA A 26 12.75 7.00 -7.88
CA ALA A 26 11.97 6.92 -9.10
C ALA A 26 12.00 5.50 -9.73
N ILE A 27 13.16 4.83 -9.72
CA ILE A 27 13.27 3.45 -10.21
C ILE A 27 12.42 2.49 -9.37
N LEU A 28 12.29 2.71 -8.05
CA LEU A 28 11.39 1.90 -7.21
C LEU A 28 9.95 1.91 -7.73
N ASP A 29 9.46 3.05 -8.22
CA ASP A 29 8.11 3.12 -8.80
C ASP A 29 7.97 2.26 -10.06
N LEU A 30 9.04 2.15 -10.86
CA LEU A 30 9.07 1.25 -12.03
C LEU A 30 9.05 -0.22 -11.60
N ILE A 31 9.82 -0.58 -10.57
CA ILE A 31 9.83 -1.95 -10.03
C ILE A 31 8.44 -2.33 -9.51
N ILE A 32 7.81 -1.42 -8.77
CA ILE A 32 6.44 -1.63 -8.24
C ILE A 32 5.43 -1.73 -9.39
N ALA A 33 5.55 -0.90 -10.42
CA ALA A 33 4.67 -0.98 -11.58
C ALA A 33 4.80 -2.31 -12.35
N ASP A 34 6.03 -2.78 -12.59
CA ASP A 34 6.29 -4.06 -13.27
C ASP A 34 5.84 -5.28 -12.44
N GLY A 35 6.11 -5.25 -11.13
CA GLY A 35 5.80 -6.36 -10.23
C GLY A 35 4.31 -6.61 -10.00
N ARG A 36 3.45 -5.66 -10.34
CA ARG A 36 1.99 -5.83 -10.28
C ARG A 36 1.45 -6.85 -11.29
N LYS A 37 2.23 -7.25 -12.31
CA LYS A 37 1.94 -8.29 -13.32
C LYS A 37 0.44 -8.51 -13.55
N ARG A 38 -0.16 -7.69 -14.44
CA ARG A 38 -1.58 -7.86 -14.79
C ARG A 38 -1.79 -9.24 -15.42
N SER A 39 -2.62 -10.07 -14.80
CA SER A 39 -2.95 -11.41 -15.30
C SER A 39 -3.80 -11.36 -16.58
N THR A 40 -4.45 -10.22 -16.85
CA THR A 40 -5.32 -9.99 -18.02
C THR A 40 -5.11 -8.57 -18.57
N PRO A 41 -5.35 -8.34 -19.88
CA PRO A 41 -5.41 -6.98 -20.43
C PRO A 41 -6.60 -6.16 -19.89
N ASP A 42 -7.65 -6.85 -19.41
CA ASP A 42 -8.83 -6.23 -18.80
C ASP A 42 -8.61 -5.84 -17.34
N ILE A 43 -9.43 -4.90 -16.85
CA ILE A 43 -9.56 -4.61 -15.41
C ILE A 43 -10.28 -5.81 -14.76
N SER A 44 -9.49 -6.79 -14.33
CA SER A 44 -9.99 -7.96 -13.61
C SER A 44 -10.17 -7.63 -12.13
N HIS A 45 -11.27 -8.04 -11.52
CA HIS A 45 -11.39 -8.08 -10.04
C HIS A 45 -10.61 -9.25 -9.41
N ARG A 46 -10.07 -10.14 -10.26
CA ARG A 46 -9.12 -11.19 -9.94
C ARG A 46 -7.75 -10.77 -10.47
N VAL A 47 -7.27 -9.60 -10.06
CA VAL A 47 -5.87 -9.28 -10.30
C VAL A 47 -5.11 -10.23 -9.38
N GLY A 48 -4.43 -11.22 -9.94
CA GLY A 48 -3.41 -11.97 -9.21
C GLY A 48 -2.29 -10.98 -8.90
N LEU A 49 -2.49 -10.17 -7.86
CA LEU A 49 -1.49 -9.25 -7.36
C LEU A 49 -0.58 -10.09 -6.48
N TYR A 50 0.43 -10.64 -7.12
CA TYR A 50 1.48 -11.42 -6.50
C TYR A 50 2.28 -10.50 -5.58
N HIS A 51 1.84 -10.37 -4.32
CA HIS A 51 2.62 -9.70 -3.28
C HIS A 51 4.02 -10.34 -3.17
N ASP A 52 4.06 -11.66 -3.29
CA ASP A 52 5.23 -12.52 -3.32
C ASP A 52 6.24 -12.10 -4.39
N TYR A 53 5.80 -11.52 -5.52
CA TYR A 53 6.72 -11.01 -6.54
C TYR A 53 7.74 -10.02 -5.98
N PHE A 54 7.32 -9.14 -5.06
CA PHE A 54 8.23 -8.15 -4.45
C PHE A 54 9.17 -8.78 -3.42
N ASP A 55 8.80 -9.92 -2.84
CA ASP A 55 9.66 -10.73 -1.99
C ASP A 55 10.59 -11.64 -2.82
N GLU A 56 10.31 -11.85 -4.11
CA GLU A 56 11.10 -12.67 -5.04
C GLU A 56 12.07 -11.84 -5.92
N ASP A 57 11.71 -10.64 -6.39
CA ASP A 57 12.59 -9.73 -7.14
C ASP A 57 13.57 -8.97 -6.22
N LEU A 58 14.22 -9.71 -5.31
CA LEU A 58 15.17 -9.17 -4.35
C LEU A 58 16.34 -8.47 -5.04
N THR A 59 16.67 -8.87 -6.27
CA THR A 59 17.80 -8.30 -7.00
C THR A 59 17.55 -6.82 -7.32
N ARG A 60 16.42 -6.48 -7.96
CA ARG A 60 16.11 -5.07 -8.26
C ARG A 60 15.84 -4.27 -6.98
N MET A 61 15.18 -4.88 -6.00
CA MET A 61 14.90 -4.25 -4.70
C MET A 61 16.20 -3.88 -3.95
N LEU A 62 17.21 -4.76 -3.94
CA LEU A 62 18.52 -4.49 -3.34
C LEU A 62 19.31 -3.43 -4.11
N LYS A 63 19.22 -3.39 -5.45
CA LYS A 63 19.87 -2.38 -6.29
C LYS A 63 19.44 -0.96 -5.93
N VAL A 64 18.16 -0.74 -5.60
CA VAL A 64 17.64 0.58 -5.22
C VAL A 64 17.66 0.84 -3.71
N LYS A 65 18.10 -0.13 -2.88
CA LYS A 65 17.98 -0.10 -1.41
C LYS A 65 16.52 0.08 -0.96
N ALA A 66 15.61 -0.69 -1.56
CA ALA A 66 14.21 -0.70 -1.16
C ALA A 66 14.08 -1.25 0.27
N VAL A 67 13.24 -0.58 1.07
CA VAL A 67 12.92 -0.94 2.45
C VAL A 67 11.42 -1.14 2.56
N ARG A 68 11.02 -2.24 3.18
CA ARG A 68 9.61 -2.54 3.50
C ARG A 68 9.10 -1.54 4.55
N VAL A 69 7.92 -1.01 4.31
CA VAL A 69 7.14 -0.20 5.25
C VAL A 69 5.90 -1.01 5.60
N LEU A 70 5.79 -1.39 6.87
CA LEU A 70 4.65 -2.14 7.40
C LEU A 70 3.83 -1.22 8.30
N CYS A 71 2.65 -0.84 7.83
CA CYS A 71 1.64 -0.13 8.61
C CYS A 71 0.56 -1.15 9.00
N ARG A 72 0.26 -1.26 10.30
CA ARG A 72 -0.71 -2.24 10.83
C ARG A 72 -1.56 -1.58 11.89
N GLY A 73 -2.75 -2.12 12.13
CA GLY A 73 -3.63 -1.68 13.20
C GLY A 73 -4.05 -0.23 13.06
N THR A 74 -4.46 0.19 11.86
CA THR A 74 -4.98 1.55 11.64
C THR A 74 -6.50 1.53 11.60
N THR A 75 -7.12 2.29 12.50
CA THR A 75 -8.56 2.42 12.66
C THR A 75 -9.02 3.85 12.34
N GLU A 76 -10.32 4.08 12.42
CA GLU A 76 -10.93 5.41 12.30
C GLU A 76 -10.77 6.30 13.55
N SER A 77 -10.22 5.78 14.65
CA SER A 77 -10.00 6.56 15.86
C SER A 77 -8.75 7.43 15.77
N GLY A 78 -8.80 8.63 16.34
CA GLY A 78 -7.64 9.51 16.50
C GLY A 78 -6.65 8.99 17.54
N PHE A 79 -5.55 9.73 17.74
CA PHE A 79 -4.52 9.39 18.76
C PHE A 79 -5.04 9.44 20.20
N ASP A 80 -6.17 10.11 20.43
CA ASP A 80 -6.88 10.16 21.71
C ASP A 80 -7.87 9.00 21.90
N GLY A 81 -7.98 8.10 20.92
CA GLY A 81 -8.91 6.97 20.92
C GLY A 81 -10.35 7.34 20.54
N VAL A 82 -10.62 8.62 20.23
CA VAL A 82 -11.96 9.06 19.84
C VAL A 82 -12.18 8.77 18.35
N ILE A 83 -13.32 8.18 18.02
CA ILE A 83 -13.71 7.95 16.62
C ILE A 83 -13.87 9.28 15.89
N VAL A 84 -13.29 9.35 14.69
CA VAL A 84 -13.35 10.54 13.84
C VAL A 84 -14.47 10.39 12.81
N GLY A 85 -15.28 11.44 12.67
CA GLY A 85 -16.42 11.50 11.75
C GLY A 85 -17.77 11.28 12.44
N ASP A 86 -18.85 11.62 11.76
CA ASP A 86 -20.24 11.45 12.21
C ASP A 86 -21.01 10.40 11.38
N THR A 87 -20.47 10.00 10.22
CA THR A 87 -21.07 8.98 9.34
C THR A 87 -20.11 7.82 9.08
N ASP A 88 -20.66 6.66 8.69
CA ASP A 88 -19.90 5.48 8.26
C ASP A 88 -18.84 5.82 7.20
N GLU A 89 -19.17 6.65 6.20
CA GLU A 89 -18.20 7.08 5.18
C GLU A 89 -17.06 7.92 5.78
N GLU A 90 -17.36 8.79 6.74
CA GLU A 90 -16.35 9.61 7.41
C GLU A 90 -15.44 8.78 8.29
N HIS A 91 -15.97 7.76 8.96
CA HIS A 91 -15.18 6.77 9.70
C HIS A 91 -14.21 6.03 8.77
N TYR A 92 -14.69 5.53 7.62
CA TYR A 92 -13.80 4.89 6.65
C TYR A 92 -12.74 5.87 6.13
N ARG A 93 -13.12 7.11 5.78
CA ARG A 93 -12.16 8.14 5.32
C ARG A 93 -11.12 8.46 6.39
N ALA A 94 -11.51 8.48 7.67
CA ALA A 94 -10.57 8.72 8.76
C ALA A 94 -9.50 7.63 8.81
N ALA A 95 -9.87 6.35 8.73
CA ALA A 95 -8.91 5.25 8.71
C ALA A 95 -7.91 5.36 7.55
N PHE A 96 -8.37 5.69 6.34
CA PHE A 96 -7.46 5.93 5.21
C PHE A 96 -6.60 7.19 5.38
N ARG A 97 -7.11 8.29 5.95
CA ARG A 97 -6.30 9.48 6.25
C ARG A 97 -5.22 9.21 7.30
N HIS A 98 -5.53 8.41 8.32
CA HIS A 98 -4.55 7.99 9.33
C HIS A 98 -3.45 7.13 8.72
N LEU A 99 -3.81 6.19 7.85
CA LEU A 99 -2.84 5.37 7.14
C LEU A 99 -1.99 6.22 6.18
N GLU A 100 -2.58 7.17 5.46
CA GLU A 100 -1.86 8.12 4.60
C GLU A 100 -0.80 8.90 5.40
N THR A 101 -1.18 9.40 6.58
CA THR A 101 -0.28 10.11 7.49
C THR A 101 0.90 9.23 7.89
N THR A 102 0.64 7.96 8.21
CA THR A 102 1.67 6.99 8.58
C THR A 102 2.61 6.67 7.41
N LEU A 103 2.06 6.44 6.20
CA LEU A 103 2.83 6.20 4.99
C LEU A 103 3.73 7.39 4.65
N LYS A 104 3.20 8.61 4.71
CA LYS A 104 3.96 9.85 4.48
C LYS A 104 5.09 10.01 5.49
N ALA A 105 4.84 9.78 6.77
CA ALA A 105 5.87 9.83 7.82
C ALA A 105 6.96 8.78 7.61
N ALA A 106 6.62 7.63 7.01
CA ALA A 106 7.57 6.60 6.64
C ALA A 106 8.31 6.91 5.32
N GLY A 107 7.99 7.98 4.58
CA GLY A 107 8.59 8.26 3.27
C GLY A 107 8.05 7.37 2.13
N SER A 108 6.78 6.98 2.22
CA SER A 108 6.06 6.20 1.22
C SER A 108 4.70 6.85 0.90
N SER A 109 3.86 6.17 0.12
CA SER A 109 2.53 6.64 -0.29
C SER A 109 1.63 5.46 -0.68
N TYR A 110 0.33 5.73 -0.89
CA TYR A 110 -0.60 4.72 -1.41
C TYR A 110 -0.20 4.14 -2.76
N ASP A 111 0.50 4.91 -3.60
CA ASP A 111 0.98 4.43 -4.90
C ASP A 111 2.04 3.34 -4.78
N ARG A 112 2.70 3.24 -3.62
CA ARG A 112 3.70 2.22 -3.30
C ARG A 112 3.19 1.10 -2.42
N VAL A 113 1.90 1.09 -2.09
CA VAL A 113 1.27 -0.04 -1.39
C VAL A 113 1.15 -1.21 -2.36
N VAL A 114 1.54 -2.39 -1.88
CA VAL A 114 1.52 -3.65 -2.64
C VAL A 114 0.58 -4.69 -2.02
N THR A 115 0.30 -4.59 -0.73
CA THR A 115 -0.67 -5.44 -0.01
C THR A 115 -1.50 -4.61 0.95
N MET A 116 -2.80 -4.88 1.00
CA MET A 116 -3.72 -4.28 1.97
C MET A 116 -4.74 -5.30 2.47
N MET A 117 -4.89 -5.43 3.78
CA MET A 117 -5.95 -6.22 4.40
C MET A 117 -6.78 -5.34 5.32
N VAL A 118 -8.09 -5.45 5.19
CA VAL A 118 -9.07 -4.67 5.94
C VAL A 118 -10.05 -5.60 6.64
N PHE A 119 -10.31 -5.35 7.91
CA PHE A 119 -11.44 -5.90 8.64
C PHE A 119 -12.57 -4.89 8.66
N LEU A 120 -13.78 -5.36 8.39
CA LEU A 120 -14.99 -4.55 8.36
C LEU A 120 -16.06 -5.22 9.24
N THR A 121 -16.62 -4.49 10.19
CA THR A 121 -17.60 -5.05 11.14
C THR A 121 -18.98 -5.27 10.52
N ASN A 122 -19.32 -4.53 9.47
CA ASN A 122 -20.55 -4.70 8.71
C ASN A 122 -20.27 -4.83 7.21
N MET A 123 -20.36 -6.06 6.69
CA MET A 123 -20.11 -6.33 5.27
C MET A 123 -21.19 -5.77 4.34
N ASP A 124 -22.37 -5.39 4.84
CA ASP A 124 -23.37 -4.68 4.02
C ASP A 124 -22.86 -3.29 3.59
N ASN A 125 -21.90 -2.73 4.34
CA ASN A 125 -21.24 -1.47 4.01
C ASN A 125 -20.06 -1.62 3.04
N TRP A 126 -19.80 -2.83 2.51
CA TRP A 126 -18.75 -3.06 1.52
C TRP A 126 -18.79 -2.11 0.31
N PRO A 127 -19.94 -1.86 -0.35
CA PRO A 127 -20.00 -0.93 -1.47
C PRO A 127 -19.55 0.48 -1.08
N MET A 128 -19.98 0.95 0.10
CA MET A 128 -19.63 2.26 0.64
C MET A 128 -18.13 2.37 0.94
N LEU A 129 -17.56 1.38 1.63
CA LEU A 129 -16.12 1.30 1.87
C LEU A 129 -15.34 1.33 0.54
N ASN A 130 -15.83 0.60 -0.47
CA ASN A 130 -15.13 0.51 -1.75
C ASN A 130 -15.15 1.83 -2.54
N GLU A 131 -16.17 2.68 -2.39
CA GLU A 131 -16.16 4.04 -2.94
C GLU A 131 -15.15 4.93 -2.20
N VAL A 132 -15.15 4.92 -0.87
CA VAL A 132 -14.15 5.66 -0.08
C VAL A 132 -12.73 5.21 -0.43
N TYR A 133 -12.49 3.91 -0.53
CA TYR A 133 -11.19 3.34 -0.88
C TYR A 133 -10.63 3.90 -2.20
N LYS A 134 -11.48 4.10 -3.22
CA LYS A 134 -11.07 4.64 -4.53
C LYS A 134 -10.64 6.11 -4.46
N GLU A 135 -11.01 6.84 -3.42
CA GLU A 135 -10.55 8.21 -3.17
C GLU A 135 -9.06 8.27 -2.81
N PHE A 136 -8.51 7.17 -2.26
CA PHE A 136 -7.12 7.11 -1.77
C PHE A 136 -6.22 6.20 -2.61
N VAL A 137 -6.76 5.09 -3.10
CA VAL A 137 -5.96 4.01 -3.72
C VAL A 137 -6.26 3.92 -5.21
N HIS A 138 -5.49 4.67 -6.00
CA HIS A 138 -5.58 4.65 -7.46
C HIS A 138 -4.90 3.42 -8.07
N ASN A 139 -3.78 3.01 -7.47
CA ASN A 139 -3.03 1.83 -7.87
C ASN A 139 -3.38 0.66 -6.96
N GLN A 140 -4.30 -0.20 -7.41
CA GLN A 140 -4.84 -1.27 -6.56
C GLN A 140 -3.76 -2.31 -6.17
N PRO A 141 -3.46 -2.51 -4.87
CA PRO A 141 -2.61 -3.55 -4.35
C PRO A 141 -3.35 -4.88 -4.20
N CYS A 142 -2.62 -5.95 -3.89
CA CYS A 142 -3.24 -7.20 -3.43
C CYS A 142 -4.11 -6.88 -2.23
N ARG A 143 -5.41 -7.20 -2.30
CA ARG A 143 -6.39 -6.74 -1.32
C ARG A 143 -7.28 -7.87 -0.82
N ALA A 144 -7.46 -7.92 0.49
CA ALA A 144 -8.51 -8.67 1.14
C ALA A 144 -9.35 -7.75 2.04
N VAL A 145 -10.67 -7.92 1.98
CA VAL A 145 -11.59 -7.32 2.96
C VAL A 145 -12.39 -8.45 3.59
N ILE A 146 -12.32 -8.54 4.91
CA ILE A 146 -12.83 -9.68 5.68
C ILE A 146 -13.86 -9.15 6.68
N GLY A 147 -15.05 -9.74 6.65
CA GLY A 147 -16.08 -9.46 7.64
C GLY A 147 -15.70 -10.00 9.02
N THR A 148 -15.90 -9.21 10.06
CA THR A 148 -15.67 -9.60 11.46
C THR A 148 -16.87 -9.22 12.32
N THR A 149 -17.05 -9.88 13.47
CA THR A 149 -18.09 -9.56 14.45
C THR A 149 -17.71 -8.41 15.39
N GLY A 150 -16.45 -7.97 15.34
CA GLY A 150 -15.92 -6.86 16.13
C GLY A 150 -14.43 -6.63 15.89
N LEU A 151 -13.93 -5.51 16.41
CA LEU A 151 -12.52 -5.10 16.39
C LEU A 151 -12.01 -4.97 17.84
N ALA A 152 -10.80 -4.42 18.02
CA ALA A 152 -10.14 -4.31 19.32
C ALA A 152 -11.01 -3.61 20.39
N GLU A 153 -11.75 -2.57 20.00
CA GLU A 153 -12.67 -1.83 20.86
C GLU A 153 -13.98 -1.53 20.14
N LYS A 154 -15.08 -1.48 20.90
CA LYS A 154 -16.35 -0.94 20.38
C LYS A 154 -16.34 0.59 20.57
N PRO A 155 -16.87 1.38 19.62
CA PRO A 155 -17.66 0.95 18.47
C PRO A 155 -16.89 0.96 17.13
N LEU A 156 -15.61 0.57 17.11
CA LEU A 156 -14.82 0.59 15.87
C LEU A 156 -15.47 -0.22 14.74
N MET A 157 -15.40 0.29 13.52
CA MET A 157 -16.07 -0.21 12.33
C MET A 157 -15.10 -0.77 11.28
N ILE A 158 -13.89 -0.21 11.21
CA ILE A 158 -12.89 -0.58 10.22
C ILE A 158 -11.51 -0.70 10.87
N GLU A 159 -10.74 -1.70 10.44
CA GLU A 159 -9.32 -1.75 10.75
C GLU A 159 -8.53 -2.17 9.51
N ILE A 160 -7.57 -1.33 9.11
CA ILE A 160 -6.56 -1.71 8.13
C ILE A 160 -5.47 -2.47 8.92
N VAL A 161 -5.64 -3.79 8.97
CA VAL A 161 -4.80 -4.69 9.78
C VAL A 161 -3.43 -4.91 9.18
N GLU A 162 -3.32 -4.80 7.85
CA GLU A 162 -2.05 -4.89 7.14
C GLU A 162 -2.04 -3.94 5.95
N CYS A 163 -0.99 -3.12 5.88
CA CYS A 163 -0.62 -2.34 4.72
C CYS A 163 0.88 -2.47 4.52
N LEU A 164 1.29 -3.15 3.45
CA LEU A 164 2.69 -3.29 3.05
C LEU A 164 2.96 -2.33 1.89
N ALA A 165 3.94 -1.46 2.10
CA ALA A 165 4.46 -0.55 1.08
C ALA A 165 5.99 -0.62 1.03
N TYR A 166 6.58 0.12 0.10
CA TYR A 166 8.02 0.26 -0.03
C TYR A 166 8.46 1.72 -0.04
N ARG A 167 9.71 1.95 0.34
CA ARG A 167 10.43 3.22 0.19
C ARG A 167 11.88 2.93 -0.19
N VAL A 168 12.61 3.93 -0.66
CA VAL A 168 14.06 3.83 -0.78
C VAL A 168 14.73 4.29 0.52
N SER A 169 15.81 3.61 0.92
CA SER A 169 16.69 4.11 1.96
C SER A 169 17.45 5.34 1.46
N PRO A 170 17.55 6.44 2.25
CA PRO A 170 18.42 7.56 1.97
C PRO A 170 19.82 7.11 1.53
#